data_AF-A0A948X7U6-F1
#
_entry.id   AF-A0A948X7U6-F1
#
_cell.length_a   1.000
_cell.length_b   1.000
_cell.length_c   1.000
_cell.angle_alpha   90.00
_cell.angle_beta   90.00
_cell.angle_gamma   90.00
#
_symmetry.space_group_name_H-M   'P 1'
#
loop_
_entity.id
_entity.type
_entity.pdbx_description
1 polymer ?
#
loop_
_entity_poly.entity_id
_entity_poly.type
_entity_poly.pdbx_seq_one_letter_code
_entity_poly.pdbx_strand_id
1 'polypeptide(L)'
;MLRTVFAYILAICFWVTAIACGWCVEIDFSRDMYDAGERLEKLQIYFETEMYEEASVLLDELITQFPDEPRFKYLRAVVDYQKGSYERAQEVFVEFIEEHPGVAEPYYLLGEINLKRGKEDAARQYLMKYCELVPEDYDAHLKLSSLSGKDSCAATIIKDGREDLALVEKIGFYGACVYTNQKQSIKLINGSFRSWSSMGIDFIYPLDLRGKQIVLKLKGKEGGEKFELTFRDKFARDYTPQLVIAPEEKGLSCDWQTIKVVLGKRQPKIDLSCVVHMGLEFGTSTAQNPRNSTLFVRDIFIEDARN
;
A
#
# COMPACT_ATOMS: atom_id res chain seq x y z
N MET A 1 6.62 9.37 -13.18
CA MET A 1 7.88 9.50 -12.42
C MET A 1 8.56 10.84 -12.69
N LEU A 2 9.06 11.14 -13.90
CA LEU A 2 9.76 12.41 -14.20
C LEU A 2 8.89 13.67 -14.02
N ARG A 3 7.59 13.59 -14.34
CA ARG A 3 6.64 14.71 -14.13
C ARG A 3 6.48 15.14 -12.66
N THR A 4 6.60 14.21 -11.72
CA THR A 4 6.43 14.50 -10.29
C THR A 4 7.70 15.13 -9.69
N VAL A 5 8.88 14.65 -10.13
CA VAL A 5 10.18 15.21 -9.77
C VAL A 5 10.29 16.69 -10.17
N PHE A 6 9.82 17.05 -11.36
CA PHE A 6 9.83 18.45 -11.82
C PHE A 6 8.71 19.31 -11.22
N ALA A 7 7.56 18.74 -10.86
CA ALA A 7 6.48 19.47 -10.17
C ALA A 7 6.93 20.02 -8.81
N TYR A 8 7.80 19.30 -8.09
CA TYR A 8 8.38 19.75 -6.83
C TYR A 8 9.44 20.87 -7.04
N ILE A 9 10.16 20.82 -8.16
CA ILE A 9 11.23 21.79 -8.51
C ILE A 9 10.64 23.13 -8.99
N LEU A 10 9.57 23.11 -9.78
CA LEU A 10 8.91 24.31 -10.30
C LEU A 10 8.08 25.06 -9.24
N ALA A 11 7.54 24.35 -8.24
CA ALA A 11 6.69 24.94 -7.19
C ALA A 11 7.39 25.99 -6.30
N ILE A 12 8.73 26.02 -6.29
CA ILE A 12 9.53 26.97 -5.48
C ILE A 12 10.03 28.15 -6.35
N CYS A 13 10.15 27.99 -7.67
CA CYS A 13 10.60 29.06 -8.57
C CYS A 13 9.47 30.01 -9.02
N PHE A 14 8.19 29.63 -8.90
CA PHE A 14 7.05 30.46 -9.29
C PHE A 14 6.19 30.88 -8.08
N TRP A 15 6.65 31.88 -7.32
CA TRP A 15 5.77 32.76 -6.54
C TRP A 15 5.70 34.14 -7.22
N VAL A 16 4.93 34.22 -8.31
CA VAL A 16 4.57 35.49 -8.92
C VAL A 16 3.35 36.06 -8.17
N THR A 17 3.64 37.04 -7.31
CA THR A 17 2.76 38.10 -6.79
C THR A 17 1.33 37.71 -6.35
N ALA A 18 1.17 37.44 -5.05
CA ALA A 18 -0.05 37.81 -4.33
C ALA A 18 0.32 38.82 -3.24
N ILE A 19 0.07 40.10 -3.53
CA ILE A 19 0.18 41.19 -2.56
C ILE A 19 -0.92 41.00 -1.51
N ALA A 20 -0.55 40.63 -0.28
CA ALA A 20 -1.13 41.14 0.97
C ALA A 20 -0.57 40.38 2.19
N CYS A 21 0.55 40.84 2.75
CA CYS A 21 0.79 40.99 4.20
C CYS A 21 2.29 41.19 4.50
N GLY A 22 2.71 42.46 4.58
CA GLY A 22 3.40 43.02 5.75
C GLY A 22 4.75 42.47 6.26
N TRP A 23 5.39 41.49 5.63
CA TRP A 23 6.76 41.06 5.95
C TRP A 23 7.53 40.79 4.64
N CYS A 24 8.01 41.85 3.99
CA CYS A 24 8.92 41.71 2.84
C CYS A 24 10.34 41.45 3.34
N VAL A 25 10.79 40.20 3.28
CA VAL A 25 12.21 39.92 3.07
C VAL A 25 12.40 40.01 1.55
N GLU A 26 13.05 41.07 1.07
CA GLU A 26 13.60 41.08 -0.29
C GLU A 26 14.65 39.97 -0.36
N ILE A 27 14.29 38.81 -0.91
CA ILE A 27 15.26 37.82 -1.33
C ILE A 27 15.73 38.30 -2.71
N ASP A 28 16.94 38.85 -2.74
CA ASP A 28 17.63 39.22 -3.96
C ASP A 28 17.97 37.94 -4.74
N PHE A 29 17.11 37.57 -5.70
CA PHE A 29 17.42 36.51 -6.64
C PHE A 29 18.45 37.05 -7.62
N SER A 30 19.72 36.69 -7.41
CA SER A 30 20.78 37.02 -8.35
C SER A 30 20.43 36.51 -9.75
N ARG A 31 20.95 37.20 -10.77
CA ARG A 31 20.83 36.83 -12.20
C ARG A 31 21.15 35.35 -12.48
N ASP A 32 21.95 34.73 -11.62
CA ASP A 32 22.38 33.33 -11.68
C ASP A 32 21.23 32.34 -11.38
N MET A 33 20.26 32.67 -10.52
CA MET A 33 19.07 31.81 -10.31
C MET A 33 18.03 31.93 -11.43
N TYR A 34 18.01 33.05 -12.16
CA TYR A 34 17.14 33.20 -13.35
C TYR A 34 17.62 32.31 -14.51
N ASP A 35 18.95 32.25 -14.75
CA ASP A 35 19.58 31.33 -15.72
C ASP A 35 19.40 29.86 -15.29
N ALA A 36 19.42 29.57 -13.99
CA ALA A 36 19.06 28.23 -13.49
C ALA A 36 17.62 27.83 -13.86
N GLY A 37 16.67 28.77 -13.97
CA GLY A 37 15.30 28.50 -14.42
C GLY A 37 15.22 27.98 -15.86
N GLU A 38 15.88 28.65 -16.81
CA GLU A 38 15.95 28.21 -18.21
C GLU A 38 16.67 26.86 -18.34
N ARG A 39 17.74 26.65 -17.56
CA ARG A 39 18.47 25.39 -17.53
C ARG A 39 17.66 24.25 -16.90
N LEU A 40 16.79 24.53 -15.93
CA LEU A 40 15.87 23.54 -15.36
C LEU A 40 14.80 23.11 -16.36
N GLU A 41 14.23 24.05 -17.13
CA GLU A 41 13.32 23.73 -18.24
C GLU A 41 14.02 22.86 -19.29
N LYS A 42 15.28 23.19 -19.61
CA LYS A 42 16.10 22.40 -20.53
C LYS A 42 16.39 20.99 -20.00
N LEU A 43 16.69 20.85 -18.71
CA LEU A 43 16.83 19.55 -18.06
C LEU A 43 15.53 18.74 -18.16
N GLN A 44 14.38 19.36 -17.92
CA GLN A 44 13.10 18.69 -18.07
C GLN A 44 12.92 18.13 -19.48
N ILE A 45 13.21 18.94 -20.51
CA ILE A 45 13.16 18.50 -21.91
C ILE A 45 14.10 17.30 -22.11
N TYR A 46 15.34 17.37 -21.63
CA TYR A 46 16.27 16.25 -21.76
C TYR A 46 15.81 14.97 -21.07
N PHE A 47 15.16 15.07 -19.91
CA PHE A 47 14.57 13.90 -19.26
C PHE A 47 13.36 13.35 -20.03
N GLU A 48 12.52 14.21 -20.60
CA GLU A 48 11.37 13.81 -21.43
C GLU A 48 11.78 13.20 -22.76
N THR A 49 12.91 13.63 -23.34
CA THR A 49 13.47 13.10 -24.58
C THR A 49 14.54 12.02 -24.37
N GLU A 50 14.75 11.57 -23.14
CA GLU A 50 15.74 10.55 -22.75
C GLU A 50 17.20 10.91 -23.15
N MET A 51 17.48 12.19 -23.31
CA MET A 51 18.80 12.75 -23.64
C MET A 51 19.69 12.84 -22.39
N TYR A 52 20.00 11.68 -21.82
CA TYR A 52 20.69 11.56 -20.52
C TYR A 52 22.15 12.02 -20.55
N GLU A 53 22.82 12.03 -21.72
CA GLU A 53 24.19 12.55 -21.82
C GLU A 53 24.20 14.07 -21.78
N GLU A 54 23.29 14.72 -22.50
CA GLU A 54 23.13 16.16 -22.49
C GLU A 54 22.66 16.66 -21.11
N ALA A 55 21.76 15.91 -20.47
CA ALA A 55 21.37 16.16 -19.08
C ALA A 55 22.56 16.04 -18.11
N SER A 56 23.44 15.04 -18.32
CA SER A 56 24.64 14.86 -17.51
C SER A 56 25.56 16.07 -17.56
N VAL A 57 25.87 16.56 -18.76
CA VAL A 57 26.76 17.71 -18.96
C VAL A 57 26.18 18.96 -18.30
N LEU A 58 24.89 19.24 -18.50
CA LEU A 58 24.24 20.40 -17.91
C LEU A 58 24.18 20.33 -16.38
N LEU A 59 23.96 19.13 -15.82
CA LEU A 59 23.97 18.93 -14.37
C LEU A 59 25.36 19.09 -13.77
N ASP A 60 26.42 18.66 -14.45
CA ASP A 60 27.80 18.85 -13.99
C ASP A 60 28.17 20.35 -13.93
N GLU A 61 27.70 21.15 -14.90
CA GLU A 61 27.84 22.61 -14.88
C GLU A 61 27.06 23.25 -13.72
N LEU A 62 25.82 22.81 -13.50
CA LEU A 62 24.95 23.33 -12.43
C LEU A 62 25.47 22.97 -11.04
N ILE A 63 25.98 21.76 -10.83
CA ILE A 63 26.60 21.35 -9.57
C ILE A 63 27.87 22.17 -9.29
N THR A 64 28.65 22.49 -10.33
CA THR A 64 29.85 23.32 -10.16
C THR A 64 29.50 24.76 -9.77
N GLN A 65 28.42 25.30 -10.33
CA GLN A 65 27.95 26.66 -10.06
C GLN A 65 27.21 26.77 -8.72
N PHE A 66 26.49 25.72 -8.34
CA PHE A 66 25.65 25.66 -7.13
C PHE A 66 25.96 24.39 -6.33
N PRO A 67 27.16 24.29 -5.70
CA PRO A 67 27.60 23.08 -5.01
C PRO A 67 26.77 22.72 -3.76
N ASP A 68 26.12 23.73 -3.18
CA ASP A 68 25.28 23.63 -1.98
C ASP A 68 23.80 23.36 -2.33
N GLU A 69 23.46 23.20 -3.61
CA GLU A 69 22.10 22.90 -4.06
C GLU A 69 21.91 21.38 -4.23
N PRO A 70 21.32 20.68 -3.24
CA PRO A 70 21.20 19.21 -3.26
C PRO A 70 20.33 18.69 -4.41
N ARG A 71 19.42 19.51 -4.95
CA ARG A 71 18.55 19.12 -6.07
C ARG A 71 19.35 18.73 -7.31
N PHE A 72 20.44 19.41 -7.61
CA PHE A 72 21.24 19.09 -8.81
C PHE A 72 21.99 17.77 -8.65
N LYS A 73 22.53 17.48 -7.46
CA LYS A 73 23.13 16.18 -7.14
C LYS A 73 22.09 15.06 -7.22
N TYR A 74 20.89 15.30 -6.69
CA TYR A 74 19.77 14.35 -6.82
C TYR A 74 19.40 14.08 -8.29
N LEU A 75 19.19 15.13 -9.10
CA LEU A 75 18.89 14.95 -10.53
C LEU A 75 20.01 14.22 -11.27
N ARG A 76 21.27 14.45 -10.91
CA ARG A 76 22.42 13.72 -11.46
C ARG A 76 22.35 12.24 -11.13
N ALA A 77 21.97 11.89 -9.91
CA ALA A 77 21.72 10.50 -9.51
C ALA A 77 20.53 9.88 -10.26
N VAL A 78 19.47 10.65 -10.54
CA VAL A 78 18.37 10.19 -11.41
C VAL A 78 18.88 9.89 -12.81
N VAL A 79 19.74 10.74 -13.39
CA VAL A 79 20.37 10.46 -14.69
C VAL A 79 21.23 9.19 -14.62
N ASP A 80 22.06 9.04 -13.58
CA ASP A 80 22.89 7.85 -13.40
C ASP A 80 22.04 6.58 -13.27
N TYR A 81 20.90 6.64 -12.57
CA TYR A 81 19.92 5.56 -12.51
C TYR A 81 19.38 5.19 -13.90
N GLN A 82 18.97 6.18 -14.71
CA GLN A 82 18.46 5.93 -16.07
C GLN A 82 19.52 5.33 -16.99
N LYS A 83 20.79 5.73 -16.81
CA LYS A 83 21.94 5.17 -17.53
C LYS A 83 22.39 3.80 -17.00
N GLY A 84 21.72 3.25 -15.99
CA GLY A 84 22.07 1.96 -15.38
C GLY A 84 23.28 1.99 -14.46
N SER A 85 23.80 3.17 -14.12
CA SER A 85 24.87 3.39 -13.15
C SER A 85 24.33 3.34 -11.72
N TYR A 86 23.76 2.19 -11.33
CA TYR A 86 23.00 2.03 -10.09
C TYR A 86 23.83 2.25 -8.83
N GLU A 87 25.11 1.87 -8.81
CA GLU A 87 26.01 2.10 -7.68
C GLU A 87 26.16 3.58 -7.35
N ARG A 88 26.47 4.41 -8.37
CA ARG A 88 26.63 5.86 -8.20
C ARG A 88 25.33 6.53 -7.79
N ALA A 89 24.22 6.13 -8.42
CA ALA A 89 22.90 6.65 -8.06
C ALA A 89 22.51 6.28 -6.61
N GLN A 90 22.81 5.06 -6.17
CA GLN A 90 22.47 4.59 -4.83
C GLN A 90 23.20 5.38 -3.74
N GLU A 91 24.49 5.66 -3.90
CA GLU A 91 25.28 6.45 -2.93
C GLU A 91 24.63 7.81 -2.70
N VAL A 92 24.33 8.54 -3.78
CA VAL A 92 23.71 9.86 -3.69
C VAL A 92 22.30 9.79 -3.11
N PHE A 93 21.47 8.80 -3.49
CA PHE A 93 20.12 8.69 -2.92
C PHE A 93 20.13 8.33 -1.44
N VAL A 94 21.09 7.53 -0.96
CA VAL A 94 21.23 7.21 0.47
C VAL A 94 21.59 8.47 1.26
N GLU A 95 22.59 9.23 0.81
CA GLU A 95 22.94 10.52 1.44
C GLU A 95 21.74 11.48 1.43
N PHE A 96 21.02 11.54 0.30
CA PHE A 96 19.87 12.43 0.17
C PHE A 96 18.73 12.10 1.15
N ILE A 97 18.43 10.82 1.40
CA ILE A 97 17.37 10.45 2.38
C ILE A 97 17.79 10.69 3.84
N GLU A 98 19.09 10.75 4.13
CA GLU A 98 19.58 11.12 5.47
C GLU A 98 19.33 12.60 5.75
N GLU A 99 19.56 13.46 4.76
CA GLU A 99 19.33 14.91 4.86
C GLU A 99 17.86 15.30 4.66
N HIS A 100 17.11 14.54 3.85
CA HIS A 100 15.74 14.85 3.44
C HIS A 100 14.79 13.65 3.62
N PRO A 101 14.55 13.17 4.86
CA PRO A 101 13.78 11.95 5.12
C PRO A 101 12.28 12.03 4.77
N GLY A 102 11.76 13.23 4.47
CA GLY A 102 10.37 13.45 4.06
C GLY A 102 10.13 13.41 2.55
N VAL A 103 11.18 13.29 1.74
CA VAL A 103 11.04 13.23 0.28
C VAL A 103 10.90 11.76 -0.13
N ALA A 104 9.79 11.43 -0.77
CA ALA A 104 9.44 10.03 -1.04
C ALA A 104 10.25 9.43 -2.18
N GLU A 105 10.40 10.14 -3.29
CA GLU A 105 10.94 9.63 -4.56
C GLU A 105 12.30 8.91 -4.45
N PRO A 106 13.29 9.39 -3.66
CA PRO A 106 14.53 8.67 -3.44
C PRO A 106 14.32 7.26 -2.87
N TYR A 107 13.36 7.06 -1.96
CA TYR A 107 13.02 5.74 -1.42
C TYR A 107 12.49 4.80 -2.52
N TYR A 108 11.67 5.30 -3.45
CA TYR A 108 11.21 4.50 -4.59
C TYR A 108 12.38 4.08 -5.49
N LEU A 109 13.26 5.03 -5.83
CA LEU A 109 14.41 4.79 -6.71
C LEU A 109 15.42 3.82 -6.07
N LEU A 110 15.66 3.93 -4.76
CA LEU A 110 16.45 2.97 -3.99
C LEU A 110 15.80 1.58 -4.00
N GLY A 111 14.47 1.51 -3.88
CA GLY A 111 13.69 0.30 -4.08
C GLY A 111 13.98 -0.37 -5.42
N GLU A 112 13.78 0.37 -6.51
CA GLU A 112 14.02 -0.10 -7.89
C GLU A 112 15.46 -0.54 -8.12
N ILE A 113 16.44 0.24 -7.64
CA ILE A 113 17.85 -0.10 -7.73
C ILE A 113 18.11 -1.44 -7.05
N ASN A 114 17.60 -1.65 -5.83
CA ASN A 114 17.82 -2.90 -5.11
C ASN A 114 17.12 -4.08 -5.80
N LEU A 115 15.96 -3.89 -6.43
CA LEU A 115 15.32 -4.93 -7.25
C LEU A 115 16.16 -5.33 -8.46
N LYS A 116 16.68 -4.34 -9.20
CA LYS A 116 17.55 -4.58 -10.35
C LYS A 116 18.86 -5.27 -9.96
N ARG A 117 19.30 -5.11 -8.71
CA ARG A 117 20.47 -5.77 -8.13
C ARG A 117 20.15 -7.10 -7.41
N GLY A 118 18.90 -7.55 -7.43
CA GLY A 118 18.46 -8.80 -6.78
C GLY A 118 18.41 -8.75 -5.25
N LYS A 119 18.46 -7.56 -4.63
CA LYS A 119 18.42 -7.34 -3.18
C LYS A 119 16.97 -7.09 -2.73
N GLU A 120 16.13 -8.12 -2.81
CA GLU A 120 14.68 -7.99 -2.59
C GLU A 120 14.31 -7.49 -1.17
N ASP A 121 15.03 -7.90 -0.13
CA ASP A 121 14.75 -7.44 1.24
C ASP A 121 15.05 -5.94 1.44
N ALA A 122 16.16 -5.45 0.88
CA ALA A 122 16.50 -4.03 0.92
C ALA A 122 15.49 -3.22 0.10
N ALA A 123 15.10 -3.73 -1.07
CA ALA A 123 14.07 -3.09 -1.88
C ALA A 123 12.73 -2.98 -1.15
N ARG A 124 12.33 -4.03 -0.41
CA ARG A 124 11.11 -4.03 0.40
C ARG A 124 11.15 -2.91 1.44
N GLN A 125 12.25 -2.76 2.18
CA GLN A 125 12.37 -1.72 3.21
C GLN A 125 12.23 -0.30 2.63
N TYR A 126 12.90 -0.04 1.50
CA TYR A 126 12.82 1.27 0.85
C TYR A 126 11.43 1.54 0.26
N LEU A 127 10.83 0.57 -0.41
CA LEU A 127 9.48 0.72 -0.96
C LEU A 127 8.42 0.85 0.15
N MET A 128 8.59 0.20 1.31
CA MET A 128 7.73 0.40 2.47
C MET A 128 7.79 1.85 2.93
N LYS A 129 9.00 2.42 3.03
CA LYS A 129 9.17 3.82 3.42
C LYS A 129 8.55 4.78 2.40
N TYR A 130 8.66 4.47 1.11
CA TYR A 130 7.97 5.21 0.06
C TYR A 130 6.45 5.19 0.24
N CYS A 131 5.87 4.00 0.45
CA CYS A 131 4.43 3.83 0.63
C CYS A 131 3.90 4.45 1.93
N GLU A 132 4.73 4.61 2.97
CA GLU A 132 4.38 5.42 4.15
C GLU A 132 4.22 6.92 3.81
N LEU A 133 5.07 7.43 2.90
CA LEU A 133 5.08 8.84 2.50
C LEU A 133 4.06 9.16 1.39
N VAL A 134 3.75 8.17 0.54
CA VAL A 134 2.81 8.28 -0.58
C VAL A 134 1.80 7.12 -0.53
N PRO A 135 0.89 7.14 0.46
CA PRO A 135 -0.05 6.02 0.69
C PRO A 135 -1.00 5.78 -0.48
N GLU A 136 -1.23 6.78 -1.33
CA GLU A 136 -2.09 6.70 -2.51
C GLU A 136 -1.39 6.08 -3.75
N ASP A 137 -0.07 5.88 -3.73
CA ASP A 137 0.66 5.26 -4.85
C ASP A 137 0.44 3.75 -4.86
N TYR A 138 -0.66 3.38 -5.50
CA TYR A 138 -1.10 2.02 -5.66
C TYR A 138 -0.09 1.11 -6.40
N ASP A 139 0.62 1.63 -7.40
CA ASP A 139 1.55 0.82 -8.18
C ASP A 139 2.77 0.44 -7.33
N ALA A 140 3.18 1.30 -6.40
CA ALA A 140 4.19 0.99 -5.41
C ALA A 140 3.73 -0.09 -4.41
N HIS A 141 2.47 -0.03 -3.96
CA HIS A 141 1.89 -1.06 -3.10
C HIS A 141 1.82 -2.44 -3.77
N LEU A 142 1.44 -2.49 -5.05
CA LEU A 142 1.50 -3.74 -5.82
C LEU A 142 2.92 -4.28 -5.92
N LYS A 143 3.88 -3.39 -6.12
CA LYS A 143 5.30 -3.77 -6.17
C LYS A 143 5.72 -4.39 -4.84
N LEU A 144 5.39 -3.77 -3.71
CA LEU A 144 5.62 -4.34 -2.37
C LEU A 144 4.96 -5.70 -2.16
N SER A 145 3.69 -5.84 -2.55
CA SER A 145 2.94 -7.09 -2.48
C SER A 145 3.65 -8.20 -3.27
N SER A 146 4.14 -7.89 -4.48
CA SER A 146 4.89 -8.84 -5.31
C SER A 146 6.22 -9.29 -4.70
N LEU A 147 6.91 -8.42 -3.95
CA LEU A 147 8.16 -8.74 -3.24
C LEU A 147 7.92 -9.52 -1.95
N SER A 148 6.73 -9.42 -1.39
CA SER A 148 6.29 -10.26 -0.27
C SER A 148 5.85 -11.64 -0.76
N GLY A 149 5.54 -11.76 -2.05
CA GLY A 149 5.01 -12.96 -2.70
C GLY A 149 6.02 -13.96 -3.27
N LYS A 150 7.33 -13.71 -3.17
CA LYS A 150 8.33 -14.66 -3.69
C LYS A 150 8.87 -15.71 -2.71
N ASP A 151 8.58 -15.61 -1.41
CA ASP A 151 8.93 -16.67 -0.45
C ASP A 151 8.00 -16.79 0.77
N SER A 152 6.81 -16.18 0.77
CA SER A 152 5.82 -16.42 1.83
C SER A 152 4.57 -17.11 1.30
N CYS A 153 4.58 -18.44 1.36
CA CYS A 153 3.43 -19.32 1.12
C CYS A 153 2.24 -19.04 2.05
N ALA A 154 2.36 -18.16 3.05
CA ALA A 154 1.27 -17.79 3.94
C ALA A 154 1.39 -16.38 4.53
N ALA A 155 0.38 -15.52 4.36
CA ALA A 155 0.25 -14.26 5.08
C ALA A 155 -0.68 -14.44 6.28
N THR A 156 -0.33 -13.86 7.43
CA THR A 156 -1.18 -13.88 8.63
C THR A 156 -2.04 -12.63 8.66
N ILE A 157 -3.34 -12.79 8.87
CA ILE A 157 -4.26 -11.67 9.11
C ILE A 157 -4.60 -11.60 10.59
N ILE A 158 -4.99 -12.74 11.18
CA ILE A 158 -5.29 -12.88 12.60
C ILE A 158 -4.59 -14.14 13.12
N LYS A 159 -3.93 -14.04 14.26
CA LYS A 159 -3.39 -15.18 14.99
C LYS A 159 -3.70 -15.05 16.46
N ASP A 160 -4.29 -16.09 17.04
CA ASP A 160 -4.68 -16.09 18.46
C ASP A 160 -5.51 -14.84 18.82
N GLY A 161 -6.46 -14.47 17.95
CA GLY A 161 -7.37 -13.33 18.14
C GLY A 161 -6.70 -11.95 18.11
N ARG A 162 -5.49 -11.85 17.54
CA ARG A 162 -4.76 -10.60 17.36
C ARG A 162 -4.46 -10.39 15.88
N GLU A 163 -4.64 -9.17 15.41
CA GLU A 163 -4.35 -8.77 14.03
C GLU A 163 -2.84 -8.67 13.77
N ASP A 164 -2.43 -8.94 12.53
CA ASP A 164 -1.08 -8.69 12.06
C ASP A 164 -0.95 -7.23 11.59
N LEU A 165 -0.30 -6.41 12.41
CA LEU A 165 -0.11 -4.98 12.14
C LEU A 165 0.75 -4.69 10.91
N ALA A 166 1.44 -5.69 10.36
CA ALA A 166 2.18 -5.52 9.09
C ALA A 166 1.26 -5.55 7.87
N LEU A 167 0.04 -6.09 8.00
CA LEU A 167 -0.88 -6.33 6.89
C LEU A 167 -2.25 -5.64 7.09
N VAL A 168 -2.72 -5.59 8.32
CA VAL A 168 -4.07 -5.11 8.66
C VAL A 168 -4.00 -3.65 9.10
N GLU A 169 -4.68 -2.77 8.37
CA GLU A 169 -4.84 -1.37 8.73
C GLU A 169 -5.81 -1.25 9.90
N LYS A 170 -6.94 -1.96 9.78
CA LYS A 170 -8.03 -1.88 10.75
C LYS A 170 -8.93 -3.11 10.68
N ILE A 171 -9.31 -3.60 11.85
CA ILE A 171 -10.50 -4.45 12.01
C ILE A 171 -11.68 -3.60 12.51
N GLY A 172 -12.73 -3.53 11.69
CA GLY A 172 -13.97 -2.84 11.99
C GLY A 172 -15.11 -3.82 12.32
N PHE A 173 -16.00 -3.41 13.22
CA PHE A 173 -17.20 -4.18 13.57
C PHE A 173 -18.44 -3.35 13.25
N TYR A 174 -19.30 -3.89 12.40
CA TYR A 174 -20.39 -3.13 11.77
C TYR A 174 -21.75 -3.81 11.94
N GLY A 175 -22.81 -3.04 11.70
CA GLY A 175 -24.19 -3.53 11.82
C GLY A 175 -24.58 -3.72 13.29
N ALA A 176 -25.18 -4.86 13.61
CA ALA A 176 -25.49 -5.25 14.98
C ALA A 176 -24.38 -6.06 15.66
N CYS A 177 -23.18 -6.12 15.07
CA CYS A 177 -22.06 -6.87 15.63
C CYS A 177 -21.65 -6.31 17.00
N VAL A 178 -21.71 -7.17 18.02
CA VAL A 178 -21.08 -6.93 19.31
C VAL A 178 -19.87 -7.84 19.39
N TYR A 179 -18.72 -7.29 19.77
CA TYR A 179 -17.47 -8.04 19.83
C TYR A 179 -16.79 -7.92 21.19
N THR A 180 -15.98 -8.94 21.52
CA THR A 180 -15.06 -8.89 22.66
C THR A 180 -13.86 -9.79 22.38
N ASN A 181 -12.68 -9.35 22.79
CA ASN A 181 -11.48 -10.20 22.73
C ASN A 181 -11.46 -11.11 23.96
N GLN A 182 -11.43 -12.43 23.75
CA GLN A 182 -11.40 -13.44 24.80
C GLN A 182 -10.25 -14.40 24.57
N LYS A 183 -9.29 -14.45 25.51
CA LYS A 183 -8.29 -15.52 25.65
C LYS A 183 -7.86 -16.10 24.29
N GLN A 184 -7.22 -15.26 23.48
CA GLN A 184 -6.70 -15.64 22.16
C GLN A 184 -7.75 -15.86 21.05
N SER A 185 -8.92 -15.23 21.13
CA SER A 185 -9.95 -15.29 20.09
C SER A 185 -10.84 -14.06 20.12
N ILE A 186 -11.42 -13.71 18.97
CA ILE A 186 -12.44 -12.67 18.85
C ILE A 186 -13.81 -13.33 18.92
N LYS A 187 -14.61 -12.96 19.92
CA LYS A 187 -16.00 -13.39 20.04
C LYS A 187 -16.89 -12.37 19.35
N LEU A 188 -17.73 -12.82 18.43
CA LEU A 188 -18.69 -12.00 17.69
C LEU A 188 -20.12 -12.45 17.99
N ILE A 189 -21.02 -11.49 18.19
CA ILE A 189 -22.43 -11.73 18.51
C ILE A 189 -23.28 -10.88 17.56
N ASN A 190 -24.26 -11.49 16.87
CA ASN A 190 -25.15 -10.75 16.01
C ASN A 190 -26.29 -10.17 16.85
N GLY A 191 -26.27 -8.86 17.07
CA GLY A 191 -27.24 -8.20 17.93
C GLY A 191 -28.66 -8.22 17.37
N SER A 192 -29.62 -7.75 18.17
CA SER A 192 -31.05 -7.88 17.89
C SER A 192 -31.67 -6.74 17.07
N PHE A 193 -30.97 -5.62 16.90
CA PHE A 193 -31.55 -4.36 16.40
C PHE A 193 -31.34 -4.11 14.90
N ARG A 194 -30.32 -4.70 14.27
CA ARG A 194 -30.17 -4.76 12.80
C ARG A 194 -30.15 -6.22 12.36
N SER A 195 -30.58 -6.49 11.14
CA SER A 195 -30.59 -7.84 10.59
C SER A 195 -29.21 -8.32 10.14
N TRP A 196 -28.22 -7.44 10.00
CA TRP A 196 -26.88 -7.77 9.53
C TRP A 196 -25.83 -7.48 10.61
N SER A 197 -24.72 -8.23 10.57
CA SER A 197 -23.59 -8.09 11.50
C SER A 197 -22.33 -8.54 10.79
N SER A 198 -21.29 -7.71 10.87
CA SER A 198 -20.08 -7.88 10.08
C SER A 198 -18.83 -7.57 10.90
N MET A 199 -17.76 -8.33 10.65
CA MET A 199 -16.40 -7.97 10.99
C MET A 199 -15.65 -7.71 9.68
N GLY A 200 -15.25 -6.46 9.44
CA GLY A 200 -14.48 -6.05 8.27
C GLY A 200 -13.00 -5.91 8.59
N ILE A 201 -12.14 -6.26 7.63
CA ILE A 201 -10.69 -6.16 7.71
C ILE A 201 -10.24 -5.34 6.50
N ASP A 202 -9.70 -4.15 6.79
CA ASP A 202 -9.08 -3.28 5.81
C ASP A 202 -7.56 -3.55 5.81
N PHE A 203 -7.00 -3.75 4.61
CA PHE A 203 -5.57 -4.04 4.46
C PHE A 203 -4.80 -2.75 4.20
N ILE A 204 -3.60 -2.66 4.80
CA ILE A 204 -2.68 -1.52 4.62
C ILE A 204 -2.34 -1.32 3.13
N TYR A 205 -2.25 -2.43 2.40
CA TYR A 205 -2.00 -2.45 0.97
C TYR A 205 -2.89 -3.49 0.27
N PRO A 206 -3.25 -3.24 -1.01
CA PRO A 206 -3.96 -4.19 -1.84
C PRO A 206 -3.23 -5.53 -1.94
N LEU A 207 -3.99 -6.62 -1.78
CA LEU A 207 -3.49 -7.98 -1.83
C LEU A 207 -3.80 -8.65 -3.15
N ASP A 208 -2.80 -9.37 -3.66
CA ASP A 208 -2.99 -10.30 -4.77
C ASP A 208 -3.44 -11.66 -4.21
N LEU A 209 -4.74 -11.92 -4.31
CA LEU A 209 -5.35 -13.17 -3.85
C LEU A 209 -5.56 -14.17 -4.99
N ARG A 210 -5.00 -13.93 -6.18
CA ARG A 210 -5.10 -14.88 -7.30
C ARG A 210 -4.36 -16.18 -6.95
N GLY A 211 -5.05 -17.31 -7.07
CA GLY A 211 -4.47 -18.62 -6.72
C GLY A 211 -4.21 -18.80 -5.23
N LYS A 212 -4.74 -17.91 -4.38
CA LYS A 212 -4.68 -18.04 -2.92
C LYS A 212 -5.99 -18.60 -2.37
N GLN A 213 -5.93 -19.05 -1.14
CA GLN A 213 -7.08 -19.46 -0.34
C GLN A 213 -7.03 -18.78 1.03
N ILE A 214 -8.21 -18.50 1.59
CA ILE A 214 -8.35 -17.97 2.94
C ILE A 214 -8.56 -19.15 3.89
N VAL A 215 -7.75 -19.24 4.94
CA VAL A 215 -7.82 -20.27 5.96
C VAL A 215 -8.30 -19.65 7.26
N LEU A 216 -9.44 -20.09 7.75
CA LEU A 216 -10.08 -19.56 8.94
C LEU A 216 -10.17 -20.64 10.01
N LYS A 217 -9.78 -20.31 11.24
CA LYS A 217 -10.04 -21.16 12.40
C LYS A 217 -11.18 -20.58 13.23
N LEU A 218 -12.35 -21.18 13.07
CA LEU A 218 -13.62 -20.69 13.59
C LEU A 218 -14.31 -21.75 14.44
N LYS A 219 -15.29 -21.31 15.25
CA LYS A 219 -16.31 -22.19 15.83
C LYS A 219 -17.59 -21.43 16.15
N GLY A 220 -18.69 -22.16 16.20
CA GLY A 220 -19.96 -21.72 16.77
C GLY A 220 -19.98 -21.83 18.29
N LYS A 221 -20.96 -21.18 18.94
CA LYS A 221 -21.22 -21.38 20.36
C LYS A 221 -22.15 -22.56 20.59
N GLU A 222 -23.20 -22.66 19.78
CA GLU A 222 -24.26 -23.67 19.90
C GLU A 222 -24.20 -24.70 18.75
N GLY A 223 -23.47 -24.39 17.68
CA GLY A 223 -23.37 -25.21 16.49
C GLY A 223 -24.45 -24.85 15.48
N GLY A 224 -24.10 -24.90 14.19
CA GLY A 224 -24.96 -24.50 13.08
C GLY A 224 -24.90 -23.02 12.73
N GLU A 225 -24.15 -22.18 13.46
CA GLU A 225 -23.92 -20.79 13.07
C GLU A 225 -23.17 -20.72 11.74
N LYS A 226 -23.60 -19.85 10.83
CA LYS A 226 -23.04 -19.69 9.49
C LYS A 226 -22.29 -18.37 9.36
N PHE A 227 -21.51 -18.24 8.30
CA PHE A 227 -20.89 -16.98 7.92
C PHE A 227 -20.72 -16.91 6.41
N GLU A 228 -20.55 -15.70 5.91
CA GLU A 228 -20.17 -15.43 4.54
C GLU A 228 -18.89 -14.57 4.54
N LEU A 229 -18.01 -14.82 3.58
CA LEU A 229 -16.87 -13.95 3.31
C LEU A 229 -17.22 -13.00 2.19
N THR A 230 -16.87 -11.74 2.38
CA THR A 230 -17.08 -10.68 1.39
C THR A 230 -15.76 -10.04 1.03
N PHE A 231 -15.63 -9.57 -0.23
CA PHE A 231 -14.39 -8.95 -0.70
C PHE A 231 -14.68 -7.71 -1.54
N ARG A 232 -13.75 -6.75 -1.47
CA ARG A 232 -13.72 -5.58 -2.36
C ARG A 232 -12.30 -5.34 -2.85
N ASP A 233 -12.20 -5.03 -4.14
CA ASP A 233 -10.99 -4.49 -4.74
C ASP A 233 -10.93 -2.97 -4.59
N LYS A 234 -9.79 -2.39 -4.95
CA LYS A 234 -9.59 -0.93 -4.92
C LYS A 234 -10.47 -0.14 -5.88
N PHE A 235 -11.10 -0.80 -6.86
CA PHE A 235 -11.97 -0.15 -7.84
C PHE A 235 -13.44 -0.13 -7.39
N ALA A 236 -13.75 -0.73 -6.24
CA ALA A 236 -15.07 -0.68 -5.62
C ALA A 236 -15.50 0.80 -5.44
N ARG A 237 -16.63 1.16 -6.04
CA ARG A 237 -17.18 2.53 -6.00
C ARG A 237 -17.87 2.86 -4.69
N ASP A 238 -18.25 1.83 -3.95
CA ASP A 238 -18.97 1.92 -2.69
C ASP A 238 -18.62 0.71 -1.79
N TYR A 239 -19.29 0.63 -0.64
CA TYR A 239 -19.07 -0.42 0.35
C TYR A 239 -19.81 -1.73 0.04
N THR A 240 -20.48 -1.85 -1.11
CA THR A 240 -21.14 -3.08 -1.51
C THR A 240 -20.09 -4.13 -1.84
N PRO A 241 -20.22 -5.36 -1.30
CA PRO A 241 -19.27 -6.42 -1.61
C PRO A 241 -19.37 -6.84 -3.08
N GLN A 242 -18.22 -6.96 -3.74
CA GLN A 242 -18.13 -7.38 -5.15
C GLN A 242 -18.12 -8.91 -5.29
N LEU A 243 -17.66 -9.61 -4.25
CA LEU A 243 -17.67 -11.07 -4.14
C LEU A 243 -18.19 -11.47 -2.76
N VAL A 244 -19.07 -12.48 -2.73
CA VAL A 244 -19.63 -13.08 -1.52
C VAL A 244 -19.48 -14.60 -1.64
N ILE A 245 -18.96 -15.26 -0.60
CA ILE A 245 -18.74 -16.70 -0.55
C ILE A 245 -19.29 -17.25 0.77
N ALA A 246 -20.17 -18.26 0.70
CA ALA A 246 -20.70 -18.97 1.86
C ALA A 246 -20.12 -20.40 1.91
N PRO A 247 -19.07 -20.67 2.72
CA PRO A 247 -18.32 -21.93 2.64
C PRO A 247 -18.96 -23.11 3.39
N GLU A 248 -19.79 -22.87 4.40
CA GLU A 248 -20.31 -23.92 5.30
C GLU A 248 -21.85 -23.97 5.28
N GLU A 249 -22.44 -24.75 4.38
CA GLU A 249 -23.90 -24.89 4.27
C GLU A 249 -24.55 -25.46 5.55
N LYS A 250 -23.83 -26.34 6.26
CA LYS A 250 -24.30 -26.96 7.51
C LYS A 250 -24.04 -26.07 8.75
N GLY A 251 -23.25 -25.02 8.61
CA GLY A 251 -22.80 -24.18 9.71
C GLY A 251 -21.63 -24.76 10.51
N LEU A 252 -21.10 -23.95 11.41
CA LEU A 252 -19.94 -24.22 12.24
C LEU A 252 -20.26 -25.26 13.33
N SER A 253 -19.29 -26.07 13.72
CA SER A 253 -19.39 -26.89 14.94
C SER A 253 -19.10 -26.08 16.21
N CYS A 254 -19.40 -26.66 17.38
CA CYS A 254 -19.04 -26.10 18.68
C CYS A 254 -17.54 -26.24 19.02
N ASP A 255 -16.82 -27.06 18.23
CA ASP A 255 -15.39 -27.27 18.34
C ASP A 255 -14.64 -26.42 17.32
N TRP A 256 -13.37 -26.16 17.59
CA TRP A 256 -12.52 -25.40 16.67
C TRP A 256 -12.29 -26.19 15.38
N GLN A 257 -12.70 -25.60 14.25
CA GLN A 257 -12.50 -26.17 12.92
C GLN A 257 -11.70 -25.23 12.03
N THR A 258 -10.94 -25.82 11.11
CA THR A 258 -10.22 -25.09 10.06
C THR A 258 -11.02 -25.16 8.78
N ILE A 259 -11.37 -24.00 8.24
CA ILE A 259 -12.16 -23.84 7.03
C ILE A 259 -11.24 -23.22 5.97
N LYS A 260 -11.22 -23.81 4.78
CA LYS A 260 -10.41 -23.33 3.67
C LYS A 260 -11.34 -22.84 2.56
N VAL A 261 -11.17 -21.58 2.18
CA VAL A 261 -11.99 -20.92 1.17
C VAL A 261 -11.10 -20.59 -0.02
N VAL A 262 -11.25 -21.35 -1.10
CA VAL A 262 -10.51 -21.12 -2.35
C VAL A 262 -11.20 -20.03 -3.15
N LEU A 263 -10.45 -18.99 -3.54
CA LEU A 263 -10.98 -17.96 -4.42
C LEU A 263 -10.88 -18.45 -5.87
N GLY A 264 -12.03 -18.64 -6.52
CA GLY A 264 -12.06 -19.10 -7.91
C GLY A 264 -11.27 -18.17 -8.86
N LYS A 265 -10.60 -18.75 -9.86
CA LYS A 265 -9.70 -18.02 -10.78
C LYS A 265 -10.37 -16.93 -11.62
N ARG A 266 -11.69 -16.98 -11.81
CA ARG A 266 -12.44 -16.01 -12.60
C ARG A 266 -13.58 -15.43 -11.77
N GLN A 267 -13.42 -14.18 -11.34
CA GLN A 267 -14.43 -13.43 -10.62
C GLN A 267 -14.74 -12.14 -11.41
N PRO A 268 -15.81 -12.09 -12.22
CA PRO A 268 -16.02 -10.99 -13.16
C PRO A 268 -16.34 -9.65 -12.49
N LYS A 269 -16.68 -9.65 -11.20
CA LYS A 269 -17.09 -8.46 -10.44
C LYS A 269 -15.98 -7.87 -9.57
N ILE A 270 -14.87 -8.59 -9.39
CA ILE A 270 -13.74 -8.19 -8.53
C ILE A 270 -12.42 -8.53 -9.20
N ASP A 271 -11.46 -7.61 -9.14
CA ASP A 271 -10.08 -7.86 -9.51
C ASP A 271 -9.30 -8.39 -8.29
N LEU A 272 -9.10 -9.71 -8.27
CA LEU A 272 -8.40 -10.41 -7.20
C LEU A 272 -6.91 -10.03 -7.09
N SER A 273 -6.32 -9.31 -8.05
CA SER A 273 -4.94 -8.85 -7.94
C SER A 273 -4.78 -7.66 -6.98
N CYS A 274 -5.89 -7.09 -6.49
CA CYS A 274 -5.89 -5.81 -5.80
C CYS A 274 -6.94 -5.67 -4.71
N VAL A 275 -7.14 -6.73 -3.92
CA VAL A 275 -8.14 -6.78 -2.87
C VAL A 275 -7.70 -5.91 -1.69
N VAL A 276 -8.51 -4.93 -1.31
CA VAL A 276 -8.23 -3.99 -0.21
C VAL A 276 -9.03 -4.28 1.05
N HIS A 277 -10.08 -5.08 0.93
CA HIS A 277 -10.99 -5.38 2.04
C HIS A 277 -11.49 -6.81 2.01
N MET A 278 -11.58 -7.40 3.20
CA MET A 278 -12.28 -8.66 3.44
C MET A 278 -13.27 -8.50 4.61
N GLY A 279 -14.51 -8.96 4.43
CA GLY A 279 -15.52 -9.00 5.48
C GLY A 279 -15.90 -10.42 5.88
N LEU A 280 -16.30 -10.60 7.13
CA LEU A 280 -16.94 -11.78 7.67
C LEU A 280 -18.36 -11.40 8.14
N GLU A 281 -19.35 -11.78 7.36
CA GLU A 281 -20.77 -11.51 7.59
C GLU A 281 -21.43 -12.68 8.30
N PHE A 282 -22.25 -12.43 9.33
CA PHE A 282 -22.87 -13.49 10.13
C PHE A 282 -24.22 -13.10 10.73
N GLY A 283 -24.85 -12.06 10.19
CA GLY A 283 -26.18 -11.60 10.63
C GLY A 283 -27.32 -12.51 10.17
N THR A 284 -28.53 -12.18 10.60
CA THR A 284 -29.78 -12.85 10.20
C THR A 284 -30.11 -12.67 8.71
N SER A 285 -29.84 -11.51 8.11
CA SER A 285 -30.12 -11.28 6.68
C SER A 285 -28.99 -11.68 5.74
N THR A 286 -27.78 -11.90 6.26
CA THR A 286 -26.62 -12.35 5.47
C THR A 286 -26.49 -13.87 5.60
N ALA A 287 -25.89 -14.36 6.69
CA ALA A 287 -25.66 -15.78 6.89
C ALA A 287 -26.87 -16.57 7.46
N GLN A 288 -28.03 -15.93 7.64
CA GLN A 288 -29.27 -16.57 8.13
C GLN A 288 -29.17 -17.10 9.56
N ASN A 289 -28.31 -16.48 10.38
CA ASN A 289 -28.21 -16.83 11.80
C ASN A 289 -29.38 -16.25 12.60
N PRO A 290 -29.93 -17.00 13.59
CA PRO A 290 -30.80 -16.42 14.61
C PRO A 290 -30.15 -15.22 15.30
N ARG A 291 -30.96 -14.34 15.89
CA ARG A 291 -30.45 -13.21 16.68
C ARG A 291 -29.73 -13.73 17.92
N ASN A 292 -28.67 -13.03 18.32
CA ASN A 292 -27.78 -13.36 19.44
C ASN A 292 -26.98 -14.67 19.27
N SER A 293 -26.94 -15.23 18.06
CA SER A 293 -25.96 -16.25 17.69
C SER A 293 -24.55 -15.71 17.89
N THR A 294 -23.66 -16.60 18.32
CA THR A 294 -22.29 -16.24 18.67
C THR A 294 -21.33 -17.10 17.85
N LEU A 295 -20.36 -16.47 17.20
CA LEU A 295 -19.22 -17.17 16.64
C LEU A 295 -17.91 -16.71 17.28
N PHE A 296 -16.88 -17.53 17.13
CA PHE A 296 -15.54 -17.23 17.58
C PHE A 296 -14.56 -17.35 16.41
N VAL A 297 -13.70 -16.34 16.29
CA VAL A 297 -12.61 -16.28 15.31
C VAL A 297 -11.29 -16.37 16.07
N ARG A 298 -10.46 -17.36 15.75
CA ARG A 298 -9.14 -17.49 16.37
C ARG A 298 -8.04 -17.04 15.45
N ASP A 299 -8.04 -17.61 14.25
CA ASP A 299 -6.98 -17.42 13.28
C ASP A 299 -7.56 -17.18 11.89
N ILE A 300 -6.91 -16.31 11.11
CA ILE A 300 -7.18 -16.08 9.70
C ILE A 300 -5.83 -15.93 8.99
N PHE A 301 -5.63 -16.74 7.96
CA PHE A 301 -4.44 -16.71 7.11
C PHE A 301 -4.82 -16.69 5.63
N ILE A 302 -3.92 -16.19 4.81
CA ILE A 302 -3.94 -16.38 3.36
C ILE A 302 -2.83 -17.37 3.07
N GLU A 303 -3.08 -18.43 2.32
CA GLU A 303 -2.02 -19.33 1.85
C GLU A 303 -2.21 -19.64 0.36
N ASP A 304 -1.18 -20.22 -0.27
CA ASP A 304 -1.32 -20.74 -1.63
C ASP A 304 -2.41 -21.82 -1.68
N ALA A 305 -3.32 -21.70 -2.64
CA ALA A 305 -4.22 -22.78 -2.98
C ALA A 305 -3.40 -23.83 -3.72
N ARG A 306 -2.93 -24.86 -3.01
CA ARG A 306 -2.30 -26.03 -3.65
C ARG A 306 -3.33 -26.65 -4.60
N ASN A 307 -2.99 -26.78 -5.89
CA ASN A 307 -3.73 -27.67 -6.81
C ASN A 307 -3.59 -29.11 -6.33
#